data_AF-A0A813GL77-F1
#
_entry.id   AF-A0A813GL77-F1
#
_cell.length_a   1.000
_cell.length_b   1.000
_cell.length_c   1.000
_cell.angle_alpha   90.00
_cell.angle_beta   90.00
_cell.angle_gamma   90.00
#
_symmetry.space_group_name_H-M   'P 1'
#
loop_
_entity.id
_entity.type
_entity.pdbx_description
1 polymer ?
#
loop_
_entity_poly.entity_id
_entity_poly.type
_entity_poly.pdbx_seq_one_letter_code
_entity_poly.pdbx_strand_id
1 'polypeptide(L)'
;MHSSNGLLANIKLLASDLDGTLLNPDHRPAPGTFEAIAEYQAAGGTFAVCTGRDLGSARGVLKGLDIDSMPGVYLNGTTVKGKSGESLRAQTLPRSLLLKMVEWGRAHRKQASILFVAGDMHYVMDKSEEHALFMHRHLLDPEPLEVKGGYESAEPEIPSQVSMMRVICSPENMAVIRPEVAAAVAGQAAYAQSLPTTIDIMAPGTNKATGLHVLLQALGLSEAECCAIGDSENDLEMLQSVRVACAMGNAVKKTKAVSHFLLPKNEDDPSGVVCLLRRLTAALRSANATAAPEPWPGAPSRRLRVACFSSGSLGSCVARMVGQSVMRSAQFEEEMTMWVAEDEELEGQKLTEVINATRFDSKHMPGLRLPPNVKATSDAQAGLPKTP
;
A
#
# COMPACT_ATOMS: atom_id res chain seq x y z
N MET A 1 10.20 -21.11 -3.97
CA MET A 1 9.58 -20.06 -4.83
C MET A 1 8.08 -20.27 -5.07
N HIS A 2 7.55 -21.50 -5.12
CA HIS A 2 6.10 -21.72 -5.26
C HIS A 2 5.27 -21.44 -3.98
N SER A 3 5.87 -21.54 -2.78
CA SER A 3 5.16 -21.28 -1.51
C SER A 3 4.92 -19.79 -1.20
N SER A 4 5.76 -18.89 -1.73
CA SER A 4 5.65 -17.45 -1.49
C SER A 4 4.56 -16.79 -2.34
N ASN A 5 4.30 -17.29 -3.55
CA ASN A 5 3.26 -16.70 -4.41
C ASN A 5 1.85 -16.95 -3.88
N GLY A 6 1.58 -18.13 -3.29
CA GLY A 6 0.29 -18.42 -2.67
C GLY A 6 0.04 -17.54 -1.42
N LEU A 7 1.10 -17.23 -0.67
CA LEU A 7 1.02 -16.31 0.47
C LEU A 7 0.65 -14.89 0.04
N LEU A 8 1.29 -14.38 -1.02
CA LEU A 8 1.08 -13.02 -1.51
C LEU A 8 -0.24 -12.87 -2.30
N ALA A 9 -0.77 -13.94 -2.87
CA ALA A 9 -2.01 -13.92 -3.66
C ALA A 9 -3.25 -13.48 -2.86
N ASN A 10 -3.27 -13.69 -1.54
CA ASN A 10 -4.38 -13.29 -0.67
C ASN A 10 -4.22 -11.88 -0.09
N ILE A 11 -3.16 -11.15 -0.44
CA ILE A 11 -2.91 -9.81 0.09
C ILE A 11 -3.67 -8.78 -0.72
N LYS A 12 -4.67 -8.17 -0.08
CA LYS A 12 -5.54 -7.14 -0.65
C LYS A 12 -5.16 -5.73 -0.21
N LEU A 13 -4.42 -5.59 0.88
CA LEU A 13 -3.93 -4.30 1.36
C LEU A 13 -2.42 -4.32 1.62
N LEU A 14 -1.73 -3.29 1.15
CA LEU A 14 -0.36 -2.95 1.53
C LEU A 14 -0.37 -1.69 2.41
N ALA A 15 0.00 -1.84 3.68
CA ALA A 15 0.25 -0.76 4.63
C ALA A 15 1.74 -0.40 4.62
N SER A 16 2.09 0.83 4.28
CA SER A 16 3.49 1.27 4.25
C SER A 16 3.71 2.41 5.22
N ASP A 17 4.74 2.28 6.05
CA ASP A 17 5.37 3.45 6.66
C ASP A 17 5.99 4.39 5.59
N LEU A 18 6.28 5.63 5.98
CA LEU A 18 6.87 6.67 5.12
C LEU A 18 8.37 6.84 5.34
N ASP A 19 8.79 7.55 6.38
CA ASP A 19 10.18 7.93 6.61
C ASP A 19 11.05 6.70 6.89
N GLY A 20 12.10 6.50 6.10
CA GLY A 20 12.92 5.27 6.21
C GLY A 20 12.31 4.05 5.51
N THR A 21 11.08 4.16 4.99
CA THR A 21 10.38 3.07 4.30
C THR A 21 10.04 3.43 2.85
N LEU A 22 8.96 4.17 2.62
CA LEU A 22 8.57 4.65 1.29
C LEU A 22 9.47 5.79 0.80
N LEU A 23 9.94 6.62 1.74
CA LEU A 23 10.79 7.77 1.49
C LEU A 23 12.25 7.38 1.67
N ASN A 24 13.08 7.87 0.74
CA ASN A 24 14.53 7.77 0.82
C ASN A 24 15.09 8.75 1.89
N PRO A 25 16.42 8.74 2.17
CA PRO A 25 17.03 9.68 3.11
C PRO A 25 16.84 11.16 2.78
N ASP A 26 16.52 11.50 1.52
CA ASP A 26 16.21 12.88 1.09
C ASP A 26 14.72 13.24 1.29
N HIS A 27 13.96 12.41 1.99
CA HIS A 27 12.51 12.56 2.23
C HIS A 27 11.67 12.62 0.95
N ARG A 28 12.10 11.87 -0.08
CA ARG A 28 11.40 11.76 -1.35
C ARG A 28 11.02 10.31 -1.64
N PRO A 29 9.87 10.07 -2.28
CA PRO A 29 9.58 8.75 -2.81
C PRO A 29 10.66 8.31 -3.80
N ALA A 30 11.10 7.05 -3.69
CA ALA A 30 12.09 6.50 -4.62
C ALA A 30 11.56 6.50 -6.07
N PRO A 31 12.45 6.54 -7.09
CA PRO A 31 12.03 6.40 -8.49
C PRO A 31 11.12 5.18 -8.73
N GLY A 32 10.06 5.36 -9.52
CA GLY A 32 9.09 4.30 -9.81
C GLY A 32 8.11 3.95 -8.69
N THR A 33 8.15 4.63 -7.53
CA THR A 33 7.23 4.38 -6.41
C THR A 33 5.78 4.60 -6.80
N PHE A 34 5.46 5.77 -7.38
CA PHE A 34 4.08 6.08 -7.76
C PHE A 34 3.54 5.15 -8.86
N GLU A 35 4.38 4.80 -9.83
CA GLU A 35 4.03 3.84 -10.89
C GLU A 35 3.73 2.46 -10.30
N ALA A 36 4.58 1.97 -9.39
CA ALA A 36 4.38 0.68 -8.73
C ALA A 36 3.12 0.66 -7.85
N ILE A 37 2.80 1.77 -7.17
CA ILE A 37 1.54 1.91 -6.40
C ILE A 37 0.34 1.86 -7.35
N ALA A 38 0.37 2.64 -8.44
CA ALA A 38 -0.71 2.68 -9.42
C ALA A 38 -0.92 1.31 -10.07
N GLU A 39 0.14 0.59 -10.42
CA GLU A 39 0.06 -0.77 -10.96
C GLU A 39 -0.54 -1.77 -9.97
N TYR A 40 -0.18 -1.66 -8.69
CA TYR A 40 -0.74 -2.49 -7.62
C TYR A 40 -2.24 -2.22 -7.42
N GLN A 41 -2.63 -0.94 -7.41
CA GLN A 41 -4.03 -0.54 -7.35
C GLN A 41 -4.83 -1.02 -8.57
N ALA A 42 -4.27 -0.90 -9.77
CA ALA A 42 -4.88 -1.40 -11.00
C ALA A 42 -5.03 -2.93 -11.03
N ALA A 43 -4.20 -3.67 -10.27
CA ALA A 43 -4.34 -5.11 -10.08
C ALA A 43 -5.39 -5.51 -9.03
N GLY A 44 -6.07 -4.54 -8.40
CA GLY A 44 -7.09 -4.75 -7.37
C GLY A 44 -6.56 -4.62 -5.93
N GLY A 45 -5.31 -4.23 -5.75
CA GLY A 45 -4.72 -3.97 -4.44
C GLY A 45 -5.15 -2.64 -3.83
N THR A 46 -5.13 -2.54 -2.50
CA THR A 46 -5.31 -1.28 -1.77
C THR A 46 -3.99 -0.85 -1.17
N PHE A 47 -3.49 0.33 -1.52
CA PHE A 47 -2.33 0.93 -0.85
C PHE A 47 -2.81 1.88 0.25
N ALA A 48 -2.23 1.76 1.44
CA ALA A 48 -2.50 2.63 2.57
C ALA A 48 -1.21 3.12 3.22
N VAL A 49 -1.15 4.40 3.55
CA VAL A 49 -0.06 4.98 4.34
C VAL A 49 -0.29 4.67 5.82
N CYS A 50 0.77 4.35 6.56
CA CYS A 50 0.76 4.13 8.01
C CYS A 50 1.93 4.85 8.68
N THR A 51 1.74 6.10 9.10
CA THR A 51 2.83 7.04 9.43
C THR A 51 2.64 7.76 10.77
N GLY A 52 3.76 8.25 11.33
CA GLY A 52 3.78 9.22 12.43
C GLY A 52 3.51 10.66 12.01
N ARG A 53 3.51 10.95 10.70
CA ARG A 53 3.13 12.26 10.14
C ARG A 53 1.64 12.53 10.27
N ASP A 54 1.26 13.81 10.34
CA ASP A 54 -0.12 14.24 10.10
C ASP A 54 -0.46 14.14 8.59
N LEU A 55 -1.74 14.34 8.28
CA LEU A 55 -2.25 14.25 6.92
C LEU A 55 -1.67 15.35 6.02
N GLY A 56 -1.56 16.58 6.52
CA GLY A 56 -0.95 17.71 5.82
C GLY A 56 0.49 17.43 5.39
N SER A 57 1.31 16.98 6.33
CA SER A 57 2.71 16.61 6.10
C SER A 57 2.86 15.46 5.11
N ALA A 58 2.06 14.39 5.26
CA ALA A 58 2.06 13.26 4.33
C ALA A 58 1.68 13.69 2.90
N ARG A 59 0.69 14.60 2.76
CA ARG A 59 0.30 15.19 1.47
C ARG A 59 1.45 15.98 0.84
N GLY A 60 2.24 16.68 1.64
CA GLY A 60 3.39 17.47 1.20
C GLY A 60 4.47 16.65 0.50
N VAL A 61 4.76 15.45 1.01
CA VAL A 61 5.80 14.54 0.45
C VAL A 61 5.27 13.58 -0.62
N LEU A 62 3.96 13.31 -0.64
CA LEU A 62 3.32 12.39 -1.58
C LEU A 62 2.50 13.10 -2.67
N LYS A 63 2.98 14.23 -3.21
CA LYS A 63 2.28 15.03 -4.23
C LYS A 63 1.85 14.26 -5.49
N GLY A 64 2.44 13.09 -5.75
CA GLY A 64 2.07 12.21 -6.86
C GLY A 64 0.89 11.28 -6.57
N LEU A 65 0.31 11.33 -5.37
CA LEU A 65 -0.83 10.53 -4.95
C LEU A 65 -1.97 11.42 -4.45
N ASP A 66 -3.20 11.06 -4.75
CA ASP A 66 -4.39 11.67 -4.15
C ASP A 66 -4.61 11.10 -2.75
N ILE A 67 -3.77 11.52 -1.80
CA ILE A 67 -3.79 11.03 -0.42
C ILE A 67 -5.10 11.34 0.29
N ASP A 68 -5.80 12.40 -0.08
CA ASP A 68 -7.09 12.76 0.52
C ASP A 68 -8.20 11.77 0.18
N SER A 69 -8.10 11.11 -0.99
CA SER A 69 -9.02 10.07 -1.45
C SER A 69 -8.48 8.65 -1.24
N MET A 70 -7.50 8.47 -0.35
CA MET A 70 -6.90 7.17 -0.05
C MET A 70 -7.07 6.79 1.42
N PRO A 71 -7.23 5.48 1.71
CA PRO A 71 -7.22 5.00 3.09
C PRO A 71 -5.83 5.24 3.72
N GLY A 72 -5.81 5.60 4.99
CA GLY A 72 -4.55 5.92 5.67
C GLY A 72 -4.64 5.97 7.18
N VAL A 73 -3.51 5.72 7.82
CA VAL A 73 -3.29 5.77 9.25
C VAL A 73 -2.21 6.82 9.51
N TYR A 74 -2.56 7.87 10.24
CA TYR A 74 -1.73 9.05 10.49
C TYR A 74 -1.54 9.23 11.99
N LEU A 75 -0.50 10.00 12.36
CA LEU A 75 -0.16 10.26 13.76
C LEU A 75 -0.12 8.96 14.58
N ASN A 76 0.59 7.94 14.07
CA ASN A 76 0.72 6.61 14.71
C ASN A 76 -0.63 5.99 15.09
N GLY A 77 -1.68 6.20 14.28
CA GLY A 77 -3.00 5.60 14.51
C GLY A 77 -3.95 6.42 15.38
N THR A 78 -3.57 7.64 15.78
CA THR A 78 -4.50 8.59 16.38
C THR A 78 -5.57 9.02 15.38
N THR A 79 -5.17 9.21 14.12
CA THR A 79 -6.08 9.60 13.02
C THR A 79 -6.13 8.48 11.99
N VAL A 80 -7.33 8.06 11.60
CA VAL A 80 -7.55 7.04 10.56
C VAL A 80 -8.54 7.57 9.54
N LYS A 81 -8.18 7.48 8.27
CA LYS A 81 -9.01 7.85 7.11
C LYS A 81 -9.39 6.61 6.32
N GLY A 82 -10.65 6.53 5.91
CA GLY A 82 -11.15 5.44 5.07
C GLY A 82 -10.97 5.71 3.57
N LYS A 83 -11.58 4.87 2.74
CA LYS A 83 -11.39 4.88 1.27
C LYS A 83 -11.94 6.13 0.57
N SER A 84 -12.84 6.87 1.20
CA SER A 84 -13.42 8.11 0.66
C SER A 84 -12.95 9.36 1.40
N GLY A 85 -11.86 9.27 2.18
CA GLY A 85 -11.33 10.37 3.00
C GLY A 85 -12.13 10.63 4.28
N GLU A 86 -13.15 9.81 4.55
CA GLU A 86 -13.95 9.90 5.77
C GLU A 86 -13.09 9.61 7.01
N SER A 87 -13.37 10.34 8.10
CA SER A 87 -12.65 10.15 9.36
C SER A 87 -13.21 8.95 10.11
N LEU A 88 -12.43 7.86 10.20
CA LEU A 88 -12.78 6.65 10.95
C LEU A 88 -12.36 6.75 12.42
N ARG A 89 -11.29 7.50 12.70
CA ARG A 89 -10.79 7.76 14.06
C ARG A 89 -10.14 9.13 14.12
N ALA A 90 -10.37 9.84 15.21
CA ALA A 90 -9.66 11.06 15.59
C ALA A 90 -9.60 11.13 17.12
N GLN A 91 -8.48 10.69 17.69
CA GLN A 91 -8.27 10.73 19.14
C GLN A 91 -7.55 12.01 19.56
N THR A 92 -7.77 12.44 20.80
CA THR A 92 -7.06 13.56 21.41
C THR A 92 -6.53 13.17 22.79
N LEU A 93 -5.51 13.90 23.23
CA LEU A 93 -4.92 13.76 24.54
C LEU A 93 -5.68 14.60 25.58
N PRO A 94 -5.86 14.10 26.80
CA PRO A 94 -6.57 14.83 27.84
C PRO A 94 -5.77 16.07 28.26
N ARG A 95 -6.47 17.20 28.45
CA ARG A 95 -5.85 18.49 28.81
C ARG A 95 -4.99 18.42 30.08
N SER A 96 -5.36 17.58 31.04
CA SER A 96 -4.57 17.34 32.26
C SER A 96 -3.16 16.80 31.97
N LEU A 97 -3.05 15.86 31.03
CA LEU A 97 -1.76 15.33 30.59
C LEU A 97 -0.96 16.40 29.83
N LEU A 98 -1.61 17.18 28.97
CA LEU A 98 -0.95 18.28 28.25
C LEU A 98 -0.31 19.28 29.22
N LEU A 99 -1.05 19.70 30.26
CA LEU A 99 -0.54 20.60 31.30
C LEU A 99 0.64 19.99 32.06
N LYS A 100 0.53 18.73 32.47
CA LYS A 100 1.63 17.98 33.11
C LYS A 100 2.88 17.96 32.22
N MET A 101 2.69 17.74 30.91
CA MET A 101 3.80 17.72 29.97
C MET A 101 4.39 19.12 29.74
N VAL A 102 3.60 20.20 29.77
CA VAL A 102 4.16 21.56 29.75
C VAL A 102 5.08 21.79 30.95
N GLU A 103 4.69 21.37 32.16
CA GLU A 103 5.55 21.46 33.35
C GLU A 103 6.82 20.64 33.21
N TRP A 104 6.70 19.41 32.70
CA TRP A 104 7.85 18.56 32.40
C TRP A 104 8.79 19.23 31.38
N GLY A 105 8.25 19.79 30.29
CA GLY A 105 9.02 20.49 29.26
C GLY A 105 9.73 21.71 29.80
N ARG A 106 9.10 22.47 30.72
CA ARG A 106 9.72 23.60 31.41
C ARG A 106 10.94 23.16 32.20
N ALA A 107 10.86 22.04 32.91
CA ALA A 107 11.98 21.49 33.68
C ALA A 107 13.12 20.97 32.79
N HIS A 108 12.81 20.51 31.57
CA HIS A 108 13.77 19.89 30.64
C HIS A 108 14.13 20.77 29.44
N ARG A 109 13.78 22.07 29.45
CA ARG A 109 13.88 22.95 28.27
C ARG A 109 15.27 23.11 27.64
N LYS A 110 16.33 22.74 28.38
CA LYS A 110 17.72 22.74 27.88
C LYS A 110 18.11 21.46 27.13
N GLN A 111 17.33 20.39 27.26
CA GLN A 111 17.65 19.05 26.76
C GLN A 111 16.59 18.52 25.78
N ALA A 112 15.35 18.98 25.92
CA ALA A 112 14.22 18.54 25.11
C ALA A 112 13.23 19.69 24.85
N SER A 113 12.55 19.57 23.71
CA SER A 113 11.46 20.41 23.27
C SER A 113 10.15 19.60 23.24
N ILE A 114 9.03 20.25 23.53
CA ILE A 114 7.69 19.69 23.33
C ILE A 114 7.02 20.40 22.18
N LEU A 115 6.44 19.59 21.30
CA LEU A 115 5.59 20.02 20.20
C LEU A 115 4.21 19.37 20.34
N PHE A 116 3.14 20.14 20.19
CA PHE A 116 1.77 19.64 20.13
C PHE A 116 1.27 19.62 18.69
N VAL A 117 0.65 18.52 18.28
CA VAL A 117 0.02 18.39 16.96
C VAL A 117 -1.49 18.51 17.12
N ALA A 118 -2.10 19.52 16.51
CA ALA A 118 -3.54 19.74 16.54
C ALA A 118 -4.04 20.02 15.11
N GLY A 119 -4.76 19.05 14.54
CA GLY A 119 -5.06 19.03 13.10
C GLY A 119 -3.77 18.96 12.29
N ASP A 120 -3.62 19.85 11.31
CA ASP A 120 -2.42 20.01 10.48
C ASP A 120 -1.44 21.07 11.06
N MET A 121 -1.71 21.57 12.28
CA MET A 121 -0.91 22.63 12.91
C MET A 121 -0.02 22.07 14.01
N HIS A 122 1.22 22.55 14.05
CA HIS A 122 2.25 22.13 15.00
C HIS A 122 2.58 23.29 15.93
N TYR A 123 2.44 23.09 17.23
CA TYR A 123 2.59 24.12 18.25
C TYR A 123 3.84 23.88 19.10
N VAL A 124 4.69 24.88 19.23
CA VAL A 124 5.84 24.83 20.14
C VAL A 124 5.68 25.82 21.28
N MET A 125 6.16 25.42 22.47
CA MET A 125 6.00 26.18 23.71
C MET A 125 7.17 27.12 24.02
N ASP A 126 8.29 26.99 23.32
CA ASP A 126 9.48 27.82 23.50
C ASP A 126 9.62 28.75 22.29
N LYS A 127 9.84 30.04 22.58
CA LYS A 127 9.92 31.10 21.56
C LYS A 127 11.36 31.57 21.31
N SER A 128 12.34 30.97 21.99
CA SER A 128 13.73 31.42 21.91
C SER A 128 14.34 31.09 20.55
N GLU A 129 15.27 31.94 20.08
CA GLU A 129 16.04 31.66 18.86
C GLU A 129 16.85 30.37 19.00
N GLU A 130 17.42 30.10 20.18
CA GLU A 130 18.13 28.85 20.48
C GLU A 130 17.24 27.63 20.26
N HIS A 131 15.98 27.70 20.70
CA HIS A 131 15.00 26.66 20.45
C HIS A 131 14.64 26.51 18.97
N ALA A 132 14.45 27.62 18.25
CA ALA A 132 14.20 27.57 16.80
C ALA A 132 15.36 26.90 16.05
N LEU A 133 16.61 27.23 16.40
CA LEU A 133 17.81 26.56 15.84
C LEU A 133 17.87 25.08 16.22
N PHE A 134 17.54 24.75 17.48
CA PHE A 134 17.46 23.36 17.95
C PHE A 134 16.43 22.57 17.13
N MET A 135 15.22 23.11 16.96
CA MET A 135 14.16 22.49 16.17
C MET A 135 14.57 22.33 14.71
N HIS A 136 15.15 23.35 14.08
CA HIS A 136 15.68 23.25 12.72
C HIS A 136 16.73 22.14 12.59
N ARG A 137 17.55 21.90 13.61
CA ARG A 137 18.60 20.86 13.57
C ARG A 137 18.05 19.45 13.76
N HIS A 138 16.99 19.30 14.55
CA HIS A 138 16.57 17.99 15.06
C HIS A 138 15.18 17.53 14.58
N LEU A 139 14.39 18.41 13.97
CA LEU A 139 13.13 18.09 13.30
C LEU A 139 13.39 17.84 11.81
N LEU A 140 13.07 16.64 11.35
CA LEU A 140 13.35 16.19 9.98
C LEU A 140 12.47 16.85 8.91
N ASP A 141 11.36 17.48 9.29
CA ASP A 141 10.54 18.27 8.37
C ASP A 141 10.07 19.57 9.05
N PRO A 142 10.52 20.76 8.58
CA PRO A 142 10.05 22.03 9.11
C PRO A 142 8.65 22.32 8.56
N GLU A 143 7.66 21.61 9.09
CA GLU A 143 6.25 22.00 8.97
C GLU A 143 6.06 23.42 9.51
N PRO A 144 5.07 24.20 9.04
CA PRO A 144 4.81 25.52 9.59
C PRO A 144 4.50 25.43 11.09
N LEU A 145 5.49 25.76 11.91
CA LEU A 145 5.37 25.80 13.36
C LEU A 145 4.64 27.07 13.78
N GLU A 146 3.49 26.90 14.42
CA GLU A 146 2.86 27.98 15.17
C GLU A 146 3.50 28.08 16.55
N VAL A 147 4.30 29.13 16.74
CA VAL A 147 4.89 29.44 18.03
C VAL A 147 3.83 30.16 18.90
N LYS A 148 3.05 29.39 19.66
CA LYS A 148 2.03 29.91 20.60
C LYS A 148 2.43 29.67 22.05
N GLY A 149 2.09 30.64 22.92
CA GLY A 149 2.45 30.56 24.34
C GLY A 149 3.94 30.79 24.67
N GLY A 150 4.37 30.28 25.80
CA GLY A 150 5.69 30.45 26.38
C GLY A 150 5.71 29.73 27.71
N TYR A 151 6.78 29.01 28.06
CA TYR A 151 6.89 28.36 29.37
C TYR A 151 6.68 29.34 30.55
N GLU A 152 6.83 30.64 30.32
CA GLU A 152 6.74 31.68 31.35
C GLU A 152 5.30 32.11 31.67
N SER A 153 4.31 31.72 30.86
CA SER A 153 2.90 31.99 31.16
C SER A 153 2.39 31.11 32.31
N ALA A 154 1.60 31.71 33.21
CA ALA A 154 0.86 30.98 34.24
C ALA A 154 -0.22 30.07 33.64
N GLU A 155 -0.79 30.49 32.51
CA GLU A 155 -1.73 29.70 31.71
C GLU A 155 -1.13 29.48 30.32
N PRO A 156 -0.54 28.30 30.04
CA PRO A 156 0.02 28.02 28.72
C PRO A 156 -1.08 27.97 27.66
N GLU A 157 -0.84 28.62 26.51
CA GLU A 157 -1.72 28.54 25.34
C GLU A 157 -1.60 27.16 24.67
N ILE A 158 -2.36 26.20 25.19
CA ILE A 158 -2.45 24.85 24.64
C ILE A 158 -3.71 24.76 23.74
N PRO A 159 -3.60 24.26 22.50
CA PRO A 159 -4.74 24.00 21.63
C PRO A 159 -5.82 23.14 22.32
N SER A 160 -7.08 23.34 21.95
CA SER A 160 -8.21 22.59 22.55
C SER A 160 -8.23 21.12 22.15
N GLN A 161 -7.72 20.77 20.97
CA GLN A 161 -7.71 19.41 20.43
C GLN A 161 -6.31 19.02 19.99
N VAL A 162 -5.52 18.49 20.92
CA VAL A 162 -4.19 17.95 20.61
C VAL A 162 -4.29 16.45 20.33
N SER A 163 -3.95 16.05 19.11
CA SER A 163 -4.00 14.68 18.60
C SER A 163 -2.77 13.85 19.01
N MET A 164 -1.62 14.50 19.12
CA MET A 164 -0.33 13.88 19.48
C MET A 164 0.58 14.93 20.10
N MET A 165 1.49 14.51 20.98
CA MET A 165 2.64 15.33 21.38
C MET A 165 3.93 14.68 20.89
N ARG A 166 4.92 15.51 20.56
CA ARG A 166 6.27 15.06 20.25
C ARG A 166 7.24 15.64 21.27
N VAL A 167 8.09 14.79 21.81
CA VAL A 167 9.26 15.20 22.59
C VAL A 167 10.48 15.05 21.69
N ILE A 168 11.13 16.17 21.41
CA ILE A 168 12.29 16.25 20.51
C ILE A 168 13.52 16.54 21.35
N CYS A 169 14.52 15.67 21.25
CA CYS A 169 15.80 15.81 21.94
C CYS A 169 16.95 15.42 20.99
N SER A 170 18.18 15.81 21.30
CA SER A 170 19.32 15.31 20.54
C SER A 170 19.51 13.80 20.76
N PRO A 171 20.13 13.06 19.82
CA PRO A 171 20.37 11.63 20.00
C PRO A 171 21.18 11.31 21.26
N GLU A 172 22.09 12.21 21.67
CA GLU A 172 22.87 12.04 22.90
C GLU A 172 21.99 12.09 24.17
N ASN A 173 20.94 12.92 24.16
CA ASN A 173 20.03 13.08 25.29
C ASN A 173 18.95 11.99 25.34
N MET A 174 18.71 11.26 24.25
CA MET A 174 17.61 10.28 24.14
C MET A 174 17.64 9.21 25.25
N ALA A 175 18.84 8.74 25.64
CA ALA A 175 18.99 7.74 26.69
C ALA A 175 18.52 8.21 28.08
N VAL A 176 18.54 9.52 28.32
CA VAL A 176 18.08 10.17 29.56
C VAL A 176 16.62 10.59 29.45
N ILE A 177 16.25 11.22 28.33
CA ILE A 177 14.91 11.78 28.12
C ILE A 177 13.85 10.68 27.98
N ARG A 178 14.16 9.56 27.35
CA ARG A 178 13.17 8.50 27.11
C ARG A 178 12.61 7.88 28.41
N PRO A 179 13.43 7.49 29.41
CA PRO A 179 12.92 7.06 30.71
C PRO A 179 12.08 8.13 31.44
N GLU A 180 12.49 9.40 31.37
CA GLU A 180 11.75 10.53 31.97
C GLU A 180 10.36 10.70 31.35
N VAL A 181 10.26 10.66 30.01
CA VAL A 181 8.98 10.69 29.30
C VAL A 181 8.12 9.49 29.68
N ALA A 182 8.70 8.29 29.71
CA ALA A 182 7.99 7.07 30.08
C ALA A 182 7.38 7.18 31.49
N ALA A 183 8.13 7.71 32.46
CA ALA A 183 7.65 7.95 33.82
C ALA A 183 6.56 9.06 33.84
N ALA A 184 6.74 10.13 33.07
CA ALA A 184 5.80 11.24 33.00
C ALA A 184 4.44 10.82 32.42
N VAL A 185 4.40 9.88 31.47
CA VAL A 185 3.15 9.46 30.81
C VAL A 185 2.60 8.11 31.29
N ALA A 186 3.26 7.47 32.26
CA ALA A 186 2.91 6.15 32.76
C ALA A 186 1.42 6.04 33.12
N GLY A 187 0.74 5.06 32.52
CA GLY A 187 -0.69 4.79 32.73
C GLY A 187 -1.66 5.81 32.11
N GLN A 188 -1.16 6.86 31.46
CA GLN A 188 -1.99 7.95 30.92
C GLN A 188 -1.87 8.12 29.40
N ALA A 189 -0.82 7.60 28.78
CA ALA A 189 -0.58 7.72 27.35
C ALA A 189 0.19 6.49 26.81
N ALA A 190 0.08 6.27 25.50
CA ALA A 190 1.05 5.46 24.77
C ALA A 190 2.21 6.34 24.31
N TYR A 191 3.40 5.76 24.16
CA TYR A 191 4.54 6.46 23.56
C TYR A 191 5.39 5.51 22.72
N ALA A 192 6.01 6.03 21.67
CA ALA A 192 6.92 5.29 20.82
C ALA A 192 8.03 6.22 20.29
N GLN A 193 9.22 5.67 20.07
CA GLN A 193 10.29 6.41 19.41
C GLN A 193 10.15 6.22 17.89
N SER A 194 9.79 7.30 17.18
CA SER A 194 9.60 7.27 15.72
C SER A 194 10.84 7.65 14.95
N LEU A 195 11.72 8.47 15.54
CA LEU A 195 12.97 8.91 14.94
C LEU A 195 14.10 8.89 15.99
N PRO A 196 15.38 8.94 15.58
CA PRO A 196 16.50 9.03 16.52
C PRO A 196 16.40 10.21 17.50
N THR A 197 15.71 11.29 17.12
CA THR A 197 15.52 12.52 17.89
C THR A 197 14.13 12.69 18.49
N THR A 198 13.16 11.81 18.19
CA THR A 198 11.74 12.07 18.45
C THR A 198 11.06 10.93 19.18
N ILE A 199 10.35 11.26 20.27
CA ILE A 199 9.38 10.39 20.94
C ILE A 199 7.99 10.96 20.68
N ASP A 200 7.12 10.14 20.11
CA ASP A 200 5.70 10.46 19.93
C ASP A 200 4.91 9.96 21.15
N ILE A 201 3.97 10.78 21.61
CA ILE A 201 3.04 10.49 22.71
C ILE A 201 1.63 10.58 22.16
N MET A 202 0.87 9.49 22.32
CA MET A 202 -0.50 9.32 21.81
C MET A 202 -1.44 8.89 22.93
N ALA A 203 -2.75 8.90 22.65
CA ALA A 203 -3.73 8.40 23.60
C ALA A 203 -3.44 6.92 24.02
N PRO A 204 -3.88 6.49 25.22
CA PRO A 204 -3.70 5.11 25.66
C PRO A 204 -4.21 4.08 24.65
N GLY A 205 -3.41 3.05 24.41
CA GLY A 205 -3.75 1.97 23.46
C GLY A 205 -3.61 2.36 21.99
N THR A 206 -3.12 3.55 21.66
CA THR A 206 -2.94 4.00 20.28
C THR A 206 -1.55 3.67 19.75
N ASN A 207 -1.50 3.04 18.58
CA ASN A 207 -0.30 2.79 17.77
C ASN A 207 -0.72 2.47 16.32
N LYS A 208 0.26 2.33 15.41
CA LYS A 208 0.01 2.02 14.00
C LYS A 208 -0.82 0.74 13.81
N ALA A 209 -0.61 -0.29 14.62
CA ALA A 209 -1.35 -1.55 14.55
C ALA A 209 -2.85 -1.37 14.85
N THR A 210 -3.18 -0.67 15.94
CA THR A 210 -4.58 -0.41 16.31
C THR A 210 -5.28 0.54 15.34
N GLY A 211 -4.54 1.45 14.71
CA GLY A 211 -5.04 2.30 13.62
C GLY A 211 -5.32 1.48 12.36
N LEU A 212 -4.38 0.61 11.99
CA LEU A 212 -4.51 -0.31 10.87
C LEU A 212 -5.68 -1.28 11.08
N HIS A 213 -5.89 -1.78 12.29
CA HIS A 213 -7.04 -2.63 12.61
C HIS A 213 -8.39 -1.92 12.33
N VAL A 214 -8.54 -0.67 12.76
CA VAL A 214 -9.75 0.13 12.45
C VAL A 214 -9.91 0.32 10.95
N LEU A 215 -8.81 0.59 10.25
CA LEU A 215 -8.85 0.71 8.81
C LEU A 215 -9.32 -0.60 8.15
N LEU A 216 -8.69 -1.73 8.49
CA LEU A 216 -9.04 -3.04 7.94
C LEU A 216 -10.51 -3.39 8.16
N GLN A 217 -11.05 -3.15 9.36
CA GLN A 217 -12.47 -3.35 9.65
C GLN A 217 -13.39 -2.52 8.74
N ALA A 218 -13.08 -1.24 8.55
CA ALA A 218 -13.85 -0.37 7.66
C ALA A 218 -13.78 -0.81 6.18
N LEU A 219 -12.69 -1.48 5.79
CA LEU A 219 -12.51 -2.03 4.45
C LEU A 219 -13.10 -3.44 4.26
N GLY A 220 -13.65 -4.05 5.32
CA GLY A 220 -14.09 -5.44 5.29
C GLY A 220 -12.95 -6.43 5.09
N LEU A 221 -11.74 -6.07 5.52
CA LEU A 221 -10.53 -6.89 5.41
C LEU A 221 -10.09 -7.35 6.79
N SER A 222 -9.30 -8.43 6.81
CA SER A 222 -8.61 -8.93 7.99
C SER A 222 -7.10 -8.72 7.90
N GLU A 223 -6.42 -8.86 9.02
CA GLU A 223 -4.95 -8.88 9.08
C GLU A 223 -4.35 -10.01 8.22
N ALA A 224 -5.12 -11.08 7.97
CA ALA A 224 -4.77 -12.18 7.09
C ALA A 224 -4.58 -11.75 5.63
N GLU A 225 -5.23 -10.66 5.22
CA GLU A 225 -5.23 -10.09 3.87
C GLU A 225 -4.34 -8.84 3.77
N CYS A 226 -3.57 -8.54 4.82
CA CYS A 226 -2.73 -7.36 4.93
C CYS A 226 -1.25 -7.72 4.86
N CYS A 227 -0.52 -6.91 4.08
CA CYS A 227 0.93 -6.83 4.11
C CYS A 227 1.33 -5.48 4.70
N ALA A 228 2.34 -5.45 5.57
CA ALA A 228 2.86 -4.22 6.14
C ALA A 228 4.37 -4.10 5.96
N ILE A 229 4.86 -2.89 5.76
CA ILE A 229 6.29 -2.55 5.67
C ILE A 229 6.62 -1.46 6.68
N GLY A 230 7.76 -1.60 7.36
CA GLY A 230 8.29 -0.57 8.25
C GLY A 230 9.80 -0.70 8.47
N ASP A 231 10.36 0.25 9.21
CA ASP A 231 11.79 0.32 9.49
C ASP A 231 12.13 0.61 10.96
N SER A 232 11.19 1.18 11.72
CA SER A 232 11.43 1.82 13.01
C SER A 232 10.65 1.14 14.15
N GLU A 233 10.82 1.62 15.39
CA GLU A 233 10.23 1.00 16.58
C GLU A 233 8.70 1.13 16.62
N ASN A 234 8.14 2.25 16.12
CA ASN A 234 6.70 2.47 16.02
C ASN A 234 6.00 1.60 14.96
N ASP A 235 6.75 0.78 14.20
CA ASP A 235 6.21 -0.20 13.27
C ASP A 235 6.06 -1.60 13.86
N LEU A 236 6.67 -1.87 15.02
CA LEU A 236 6.78 -3.23 15.58
C LEU A 236 5.43 -3.91 15.73
N GLU A 237 4.48 -3.24 16.37
CA GLU A 237 3.15 -3.80 16.61
C GLU A 237 2.37 -4.00 15.30
N MET A 238 2.57 -3.11 14.32
CA MET A 238 1.91 -3.20 13.01
C MET A 238 2.46 -4.39 12.22
N LEU A 239 3.77 -4.60 12.25
CA LEU A 239 4.40 -5.75 11.61
C LEU A 239 3.97 -7.05 12.28
N GLN A 240 3.88 -7.08 13.61
CA GLN A 240 3.44 -8.28 14.35
C GLN A 240 1.98 -8.64 14.13
N SER A 241 1.12 -7.67 13.76
CA SER A 241 -0.32 -7.92 13.64
C SER A 241 -0.73 -8.53 12.30
N VAL A 242 0.08 -8.40 11.24
CA VAL A 242 -0.32 -8.74 9.85
C VAL A 242 0.21 -10.06 9.34
N ARG A 243 -0.43 -10.59 8.29
CA ARG A 243 -0.03 -11.86 7.65
C ARG A 243 1.36 -11.83 7.04
N VAL A 244 1.71 -10.71 6.42
CA VAL A 244 2.98 -10.52 5.70
C VAL A 244 3.65 -9.25 6.20
N ALA A 245 4.55 -9.42 7.16
CA ALA A 245 5.40 -8.37 7.70
C ALA A 245 6.72 -8.28 6.93
N CYS A 246 7.07 -7.08 6.47
CA CYS A 246 8.32 -6.80 5.77
C CYS A 246 9.10 -5.71 6.51
N ALA A 247 10.39 -5.91 6.72
CA ALA A 247 11.30 -4.87 7.21
C ALA A 247 12.19 -4.37 6.07
N MET A 248 12.46 -3.08 6.05
CA MET A 248 13.42 -2.50 5.12
C MET A 248 14.87 -2.90 5.44
N GLY A 249 15.75 -2.84 4.44
CA GLY A 249 17.17 -3.13 4.61
C GLY A 249 17.85 -2.24 5.67
N ASN A 250 17.39 -0.99 5.79
CA ASN A 250 17.83 0.00 6.77
C ASN A 250 17.13 -0.11 8.14
N ALA A 251 16.15 -1.01 8.30
CA ALA A 251 15.37 -1.12 9.53
C ALA A 251 16.21 -1.45 10.78
N VAL A 252 15.73 -1.01 11.94
CA VAL A 252 16.34 -1.32 13.24
C VAL A 252 16.26 -2.82 13.55
N LYS A 253 17.17 -3.32 14.38
CA LYS A 253 17.28 -4.76 14.68
C LYS A 253 15.98 -5.38 15.19
N LYS A 254 15.25 -4.67 16.06
CA LYS A 254 13.97 -5.14 16.62
C LYS A 254 12.92 -5.33 15.52
N THR A 255 12.82 -4.38 14.58
CA THR A 255 11.87 -4.41 13.46
C THR A 255 12.18 -5.53 12.48
N LYS A 256 13.46 -5.75 12.18
CA LYS A 256 13.90 -6.91 11.38
C LYS A 256 13.52 -8.24 12.03
N ALA A 257 13.67 -8.35 13.35
CA ALA A 257 13.44 -9.59 14.09
C ALA A 257 11.97 -10.07 14.08
N VAL A 258 11.01 -9.16 13.89
CA VAL A 258 9.57 -9.49 13.84
C VAL A 258 9.04 -9.64 12.40
N SER A 259 9.87 -9.36 11.39
CA SER A 259 9.48 -9.40 9.99
C SER A 259 9.64 -10.78 9.36
N HIS A 260 8.76 -11.15 8.44
CA HIS A 260 8.86 -12.37 7.65
C HIS A 260 9.86 -12.24 6.50
N PHE A 261 9.99 -11.03 5.95
CA PHE A 261 10.86 -10.74 4.81
C PHE A 261 11.69 -9.48 5.05
N LEU A 262 12.97 -9.57 4.70
CA LEU A 262 13.86 -8.43 4.61
C LEU A 262 13.87 -7.93 3.17
N LEU A 263 13.61 -6.65 2.98
CA LEU A 263 13.64 -5.97 1.68
C LEU A 263 14.99 -5.26 1.47
N PRO A 264 15.28 -4.83 0.22
CA PRO A 264 16.28 -3.79 -0.04
C PRO A 264 16.05 -2.54 0.83
N LYS A 265 17.06 -1.69 0.92
CA LYS A 265 16.96 -0.41 1.63
C LYS A 265 16.03 0.56 0.88
N ASN A 266 15.63 1.62 1.58
CA ASN A 266 14.86 2.72 1.00
C ASN A 266 15.67 3.57 0.00
N GLU A 267 17.00 3.55 0.08
CA GLU A 267 17.92 4.25 -0.83
C GLU A 267 18.35 3.43 -2.06
N ASP A 268 18.03 2.12 -2.10
CA ASP A 268 18.41 1.26 -3.22
C ASP A 268 17.54 1.53 -4.46
N ASP A 269 18.03 1.17 -5.66
CA ASP A 269 17.31 1.29 -6.93
C ASP A 269 17.24 -0.08 -7.67
N PRO A 270 16.05 -0.69 -7.81
CA PRO A 270 14.76 -0.26 -7.27
C PRO A 270 14.68 -0.43 -5.76
N SER A 271 13.98 0.49 -5.08
CA SER A 271 13.83 0.45 -3.62
C SER A 271 13.08 -0.78 -3.14
N GLY A 272 13.22 -1.08 -1.84
CA GLY A 272 12.54 -2.23 -1.23
C GLY A 272 11.02 -2.20 -1.39
N VAL A 273 10.40 -1.02 -1.29
CA VAL A 273 8.96 -0.85 -1.47
C VAL A 273 8.54 -1.11 -2.91
N VAL A 274 9.28 -0.57 -3.89
CA VAL A 274 9.01 -0.81 -5.32
C VAL A 274 9.12 -2.29 -5.66
N CYS A 275 10.14 -2.98 -5.13
CA CYS A 275 10.31 -4.41 -5.29
C CYS A 275 9.11 -5.21 -4.75
N LEU A 276 8.61 -4.84 -3.56
CA LEU A 276 7.48 -5.53 -2.95
C LEU A 276 6.18 -5.29 -3.71
N LEU A 277 5.88 -4.04 -4.07
CA LEU A 277 4.71 -3.67 -4.86
C LEU A 277 4.64 -4.49 -6.15
N ARG A 278 5.73 -4.56 -6.92
CA ARG A 278 5.79 -5.36 -8.16
C ARG A 278 5.51 -6.85 -7.91
N ARG A 279 6.00 -7.42 -6.81
CA ARG A 279 5.72 -8.82 -6.43
C ARG A 279 4.25 -9.04 -6.07
N LEU A 280 3.65 -8.14 -5.29
CA LEU A 280 2.24 -8.19 -4.94
C LEU A 280 1.35 -8.05 -6.18
N THR A 281 1.67 -7.11 -7.08
CA THR A 281 0.99 -6.93 -8.36
C THR A 281 1.02 -8.21 -9.20
N ALA A 282 2.18 -8.85 -9.32
CA ALA A 282 2.32 -10.10 -10.06
C ALA A 282 1.49 -11.24 -9.42
N ALA A 283 1.45 -11.32 -8.09
CA ALA A 283 0.67 -12.32 -7.37
C ALA A 283 -0.84 -12.12 -7.58
N LEU A 284 -1.33 -10.88 -7.45
CA LEU A 284 -2.74 -10.53 -7.67
C LEU A 284 -3.18 -10.81 -9.12
N ARG A 285 -2.36 -10.41 -10.11
CA ARG A 285 -2.65 -10.72 -11.52
C ARG A 285 -2.71 -12.22 -11.78
N SER A 286 -1.82 -12.99 -11.15
CA SER A 286 -1.80 -14.45 -11.29
C SER A 286 -3.04 -15.09 -10.63
N ALA A 287 -3.46 -14.61 -9.46
CA ALA A 287 -4.67 -15.04 -8.78
C ALA A 287 -5.92 -14.71 -9.61
N ASN A 288 -6.01 -13.50 -10.14
CA ASN A 288 -7.13 -13.07 -10.98
C ASN A 288 -7.16 -13.81 -12.33
N ALA A 289 -6.01 -14.18 -12.89
CA ALA A 289 -5.95 -14.97 -14.12
C ALA A 289 -6.37 -16.44 -13.93
N THR A 290 -6.30 -16.95 -12.69
CA THR A 290 -6.71 -18.32 -12.32
C THR A 290 -8.12 -18.39 -11.75
N ALA A 291 -8.68 -17.26 -11.29
CA ALA A 291 -10.10 -17.15 -10.97
C ALA A 291 -10.93 -17.24 -12.27
N ALA A 292 -11.67 -18.34 -12.43
CA ALA A 292 -12.66 -18.42 -13.50
C ALA A 292 -13.69 -17.30 -13.30
N PRO A 293 -14.05 -16.53 -14.33
CA PRO A 293 -15.10 -15.52 -14.20
C PRO A 293 -16.37 -16.19 -13.67
N GLU A 294 -17.06 -15.52 -12.73
CA GLU A 294 -18.35 -16.03 -12.26
C GLU A 294 -19.30 -16.18 -13.45
N PRO A 295 -20.13 -17.24 -13.46
CA PRO A 295 -21.17 -17.39 -14.45
C PRO A 295 -22.01 -16.13 -14.58
N TRP A 296 -22.26 -15.64 -15.81
CA TRP A 296 -23.26 -14.59 -15.97
C TRP A 296 -24.62 -15.09 -15.47
N PRO A 297 -25.49 -14.21 -14.92
CA PRO A 297 -26.79 -14.62 -14.40
C PRO A 297 -27.64 -15.35 -15.45
N GLY A 298 -28.08 -16.56 -15.16
CA GLY A 298 -28.85 -17.40 -16.09
C GLY A 298 -28.01 -18.25 -17.04
N ALA A 299 -26.70 -18.41 -16.78
CA ALA A 299 -25.87 -19.33 -17.55
C ALA A 299 -26.45 -20.76 -17.54
N PRO A 300 -26.51 -21.44 -18.69
CA PRO A 300 -27.05 -22.78 -18.79
C PRO A 300 -26.20 -23.78 -18.00
N SER A 301 -26.84 -24.84 -17.49
CA SER A 301 -26.16 -25.91 -16.73
C SER A 301 -25.18 -26.74 -17.55
N ARG A 302 -25.31 -26.72 -18.89
CA ARG A 302 -24.39 -27.37 -19.83
C ARG A 302 -23.28 -26.43 -20.26
N ARG A 303 -22.10 -26.98 -20.53
CA ARG A 303 -21.02 -26.23 -21.17
C ARG A 303 -21.43 -25.76 -22.57
N LEU A 304 -20.98 -24.56 -22.93
CA LEU A 304 -21.29 -23.92 -24.21
C LEU A 304 -20.14 -24.09 -25.20
N ARG A 305 -20.47 -24.33 -26.47
CA ARG A 305 -19.51 -24.27 -27.57
C ARG A 305 -19.31 -22.83 -28.02
N VAL A 306 -18.09 -22.51 -28.40
CA VAL A 306 -17.72 -21.18 -28.91
C VAL A 306 -17.22 -21.32 -30.34
N ALA A 307 -17.77 -20.48 -31.22
CA ALA A 307 -17.36 -20.38 -32.61
C ALA A 307 -17.11 -18.91 -32.97
N CYS A 308 -15.96 -18.62 -33.56
CA CYS A 308 -15.60 -17.29 -34.05
C CYS A 308 -15.82 -17.22 -35.56
N PHE A 309 -16.76 -16.36 -35.99
CA PHE A 309 -17.04 -16.10 -37.40
C PHE A 309 -16.46 -14.74 -37.80
N SER A 310 -15.20 -14.75 -38.22
CA SER A 310 -14.50 -13.54 -38.65
C SER A 310 -13.30 -13.93 -39.52
N SER A 311 -12.97 -13.14 -40.53
CA SER A 311 -11.83 -13.37 -41.43
C SER A 311 -10.72 -12.33 -41.23
N GLY A 312 -9.55 -12.61 -41.78
CA GLY A 312 -8.40 -11.70 -41.76
C GLY A 312 -7.82 -11.45 -40.36
N SER A 313 -7.00 -10.41 -40.25
CA SER A 313 -6.22 -10.12 -39.03
C SER A 313 -7.08 -9.91 -37.79
N LEU A 314 -8.26 -9.29 -37.94
CA LEU A 314 -9.16 -9.08 -36.82
C LEU A 314 -9.71 -10.41 -36.29
N GLY A 315 -10.11 -11.31 -37.20
CA GLY A 315 -10.60 -12.63 -36.83
C GLY A 315 -9.56 -13.42 -36.05
N SER A 316 -8.30 -13.41 -36.49
CA SER A 316 -7.19 -14.13 -35.84
C SER A 316 -6.85 -13.56 -34.47
N CYS A 317 -6.89 -12.24 -34.31
CA CYS A 317 -6.74 -11.58 -33.00
C CYS A 317 -7.89 -11.93 -32.04
N VAL A 318 -9.13 -11.89 -32.51
CA VAL A 318 -10.31 -12.26 -31.71
C VAL A 318 -10.25 -13.74 -31.33
N ALA A 319 -9.95 -14.63 -32.26
CA ALA A 319 -9.82 -16.06 -32.01
C ALA A 319 -8.74 -16.35 -30.96
N ARG A 320 -7.62 -15.62 -30.99
CA ARG A 320 -6.57 -15.70 -29.97
C ARG A 320 -7.10 -15.30 -28.59
N MET A 321 -7.73 -14.13 -28.48
CA MET A 321 -8.23 -13.60 -27.21
C MET A 321 -9.32 -14.49 -26.62
N VAL A 322 -10.31 -14.86 -27.45
CA VAL A 322 -11.43 -15.71 -27.04
C VAL A 322 -10.93 -17.11 -26.67
N GLY A 323 -10.00 -17.70 -27.43
CA GLY A 323 -9.44 -19.02 -27.13
C GLY A 323 -8.76 -19.07 -25.76
N GLN A 324 -8.01 -18.03 -25.39
CA GLN A 324 -7.41 -17.92 -24.06
C GLN A 324 -8.46 -17.82 -22.95
N SER A 325 -9.54 -17.07 -23.19
CA SER A 325 -10.65 -16.94 -22.23
C SER A 325 -11.43 -18.23 -22.06
N VAL A 326 -11.69 -18.96 -23.15
CA VAL A 326 -12.40 -20.26 -23.15
C VAL A 326 -11.66 -21.28 -22.29
N MET A 327 -10.33 -21.40 -22.45
CA MET A 327 -9.52 -22.34 -21.65
C MET A 327 -9.56 -22.07 -20.15
N ARG A 328 -9.90 -20.84 -19.72
CA ARG A 328 -9.94 -20.43 -18.31
C ARG A 328 -11.33 -20.51 -17.71
N SER A 329 -12.35 -20.83 -18.50
CA SER A 329 -13.74 -20.82 -18.05
C SER A 329 -14.31 -22.23 -18.01
N ALA A 330 -14.85 -22.62 -16.86
CA ALA A 330 -15.55 -23.90 -16.68
C ALA A 330 -16.89 -23.96 -17.43
N GLN A 331 -17.37 -22.84 -17.98
CA GLN A 331 -18.66 -22.71 -18.66
C GLN A 331 -18.61 -23.11 -20.13
N PHE A 332 -17.42 -23.17 -20.74
CA PHE A 332 -17.28 -23.47 -22.15
C PHE A 332 -16.64 -24.84 -22.36
N GLU A 333 -16.94 -25.47 -23.49
CA GLU A 333 -16.15 -26.58 -23.98
C GLU A 333 -14.73 -26.10 -24.29
N GLU A 334 -13.73 -26.96 -24.08
CA GLU A 334 -12.33 -26.57 -24.21
C GLU A 334 -12.00 -26.15 -25.64
N GLU A 335 -12.42 -26.95 -26.63
CA GLU A 335 -12.24 -26.67 -28.06
C GLU A 335 -13.19 -25.56 -28.53
N MET A 336 -12.63 -24.57 -29.23
CA MET A 336 -13.40 -23.56 -29.96
C MET A 336 -13.07 -23.62 -31.45
N THR A 337 -14.04 -23.31 -32.29
CA THR A 337 -13.85 -23.22 -33.74
C THR A 337 -13.61 -21.78 -34.17
N MET A 338 -12.75 -21.62 -35.16
CA MET A 338 -12.52 -20.39 -35.88
C MET A 338 -12.85 -20.65 -37.35
N TRP A 339 -13.77 -19.87 -37.91
CA TRP A 339 -14.06 -19.97 -39.33
C TRP A 339 -13.00 -19.25 -40.14
N VAL A 340 -12.51 -19.89 -41.20
CA VAL A 340 -11.55 -19.34 -42.16
C VAL A 340 -12.10 -19.64 -43.55
N ALA A 341 -12.14 -18.64 -44.43
CA ALA A 341 -12.72 -18.79 -45.76
C ALA A 341 -11.98 -19.87 -46.57
N GLU A 342 -12.72 -20.59 -47.43
CA GLU A 342 -12.18 -21.76 -48.13
C GLU A 342 -11.12 -21.42 -49.18
N ASP A 343 -11.16 -20.20 -49.71
CA ASP A 343 -10.23 -19.63 -50.69
C ASP A 343 -8.96 -19.03 -50.05
N GLU A 344 -8.84 -19.08 -48.72
CA GLU A 344 -7.64 -18.62 -48.02
C GLU A 344 -6.51 -19.66 -48.10
N GLU A 345 -5.44 -19.29 -48.80
CA GLU A 345 -4.24 -20.11 -48.94
C GLU A 345 -2.97 -19.36 -48.52
N LEU A 346 -1.95 -20.13 -48.10
CA LEU A 346 -0.59 -19.68 -47.85
C LEU A 346 0.37 -20.68 -48.52
N GLU A 347 1.20 -20.19 -49.46
CA GLU A 347 2.16 -21.02 -50.20
C GLU A 347 1.53 -22.25 -50.89
N GLY A 348 0.28 -22.13 -51.36
CA GLY A 348 -0.46 -23.20 -52.03
C GLY A 348 -1.08 -24.25 -51.12
N GLN A 349 -1.08 -24.04 -49.80
CA GLN A 349 -1.80 -24.86 -48.82
C GLN A 349 -3.00 -24.12 -48.25
N LYS A 350 -4.09 -24.84 -47.97
CA LYS A 350 -5.27 -24.28 -47.29
C LYS A 350 -4.87 -23.71 -45.94
N LEU A 351 -5.25 -22.47 -45.66
CA LEU A 351 -4.85 -21.77 -44.44
C LEU A 351 -5.38 -22.48 -43.18
N THR A 352 -6.53 -23.15 -43.25
CA THR A 352 -7.07 -23.98 -42.16
C THR A 352 -6.13 -25.12 -41.77
N GLU A 353 -5.50 -25.78 -42.74
CA GLU A 353 -4.55 -26.87 -42.50
C GLU A 353 -3.26 -26.33 -41.86
N VAL A 354 -2.73 -25.23 -42.40
CA VAL A 354 -1.55 -24.55 -41.85
C VAL A 354 -1.79 -24.13 -40.40
N ILE A 355 -2.93 -23.48 -40.12
CA ILE A 355 -3.28 -23.03 -38.76
C ILE A 355 -3.43 -24.23 -37.82
N ASN A 356 -4.13 -25.29 -38.23
CA ASN A 356 -4.35 -26.45 -37.35
C ASN A 356 -3.06 -27.23 -37.05
N ALA A 357 -2.13 -27.30 -38.01
CA ALA A 357 -0.84 -27.97 -37.86
C ALA A 357 0.14 -27.13 -37.03
N THR A 358 0.31 -25.85 -37.36
CA THR A 358 1.37 -25.00 -36.81
C THR A 358 0.92 -24.16 -35.62
N ARG A 359 -0.39 -23.89 -35.54
CA ARG A 359 -1.01 -22.90 -34.65
C ARG A 359 -0.61 -21.45 -34.97
N PHE A 360 -0.11 -21.19 -36.18
CA PHE A 360 0.15 -19.84 -36.66
C PHE A 360 -0.79 -19.52 -37.80
N ASP A 361 -1.43 -18.37 -37.71
CA ASP A 361 -2.00 -17.70 -38.88
C ASP A 361 -0.92 -16.75 -39.42
N SER A 362 0.06 -17.31 -40.13
CA SER A 362 1.20 -16.55 -40.64
C SER A 362 0.81 -15.50 -41.68
N LYS A 363 -0.40 -15.60 -42.24
CA LYS A 363 -0.93 -14.65 -43.22
C LYS A 363 -1.52 -13.42 -42.54
N HIS A 364 -2.32 -13.62 -41.50
CA HIS A 364 -3.10 -12.54 -40.89
C HIS A 364 -2.59 -12.09 -39.52
N MET A 365 -1.84 -12.93 -38.81
CA MET A 365 -1.32 -12.67 -37.48
C MET A 365 0.12 -13.21 -37.33
N PRO A 366 1.08 -12.68 -38.11
CA PRO A 366 2.45 -13.20 -38.16
C PRO A 366 3.16 -13.08 -36.80
N GLY A 367 3.92 -14.12 -36.44
CA GLY A 367 4.72 -14.15 -35.21
C GLY A 367 3.94 -14.46 -33.93
N LEU A 368 2.60 -14.56 -33.99
CA LEU A 368 1.77 -14.83 -32.83
C LEU A 368 1.04 -16.18 -32.98
N ARG A 369 1.14 -17.02 -31.94
CA ARG A 369 0.59 -18.39 -31.94
C ARG A 369 -0.83 -18.48 -31.39
N LEU A 370 -1.80 -18.99 -32.14
CA LEU A 370 -3.13 -19.26 -31.62
C LEU A 370 -3.10 -20.27 -30.45
N PRO A 371 -4.00 -20.14 -29.46
CA PRO A 371 -4.15 -21.12 -28.38
C PRO A 371 -4.40 -22.54 -28.91
N PRO A 372 -3.96 -23.59 -28.19
CA PRO A 372 -4.04 -24.97 -28.67
C PRO A 372 -5.47 -25.48 -28.87
N ASN A 373 -6.43 -24.85 -28.21
CA ASN A 373 -7.84 -25.18 -28.28
C ASN A 373 -8.60 -24.50 -29.44
N VAL A 374 -7.94 -23.66 -30.24
CA VAL A 374 -8.53 -23.06 -31.44
C VAL A 374 -8.36 -24.00 -32.63
N LYS A 375 -9.47 -24.34 -33.28
CA LYS A 375 -9.52 -25.17 -34.47
C LYS A 375 -10.06 -24.39 -35.67
N ALA A 376 -9.25 -24.23 -36.69
CA ALA A 376 -9.65 -23.57 -37.93
C ALA A 376 -10.50 -24.51 -38.80
N THR A 377 -11.58 -23.99 -39.37
CA THR A 377 -12.49 -24.73 -40.26
C THR A 377 -13.04 -23.82 -41.35
N SER A 378 -13.26 -24.34 -42.55
CA SER A 378 -14.00 -23.66 -43.61
C SER A 378 -15.50 -23.97 -43.58
N ASP A 379 -15.90 -24.98 -42.82
CA ASP A 379 -17.31 -25.32 -42.60
C ASP A 379 -17.92 -24.35 -41.58
N ALA A 380 -18.77 -23.44 -42.07
CA ALA A 380 -19.51 -22.48 -41.24
C ALA A 380 -20.53 -23.16 -40.29
N GLN A 381 -20.86 -24.43 -40.50
CA GLN A 381 -21.75 -25.19 -39.61
C GLN A 381 -21.01 -25.96 -38.52
N ALA A 382 -19.69 -26.14 -38.62
CA ALA A 382 -18.90 -26.95 -37.70
C ALA A 382 -18.89 -26.46 -36.23
N GLY A 383 -19.34 -25.23 -35.97
CA GLY A 383 -19.47 -24.65 -34.62
C GLY A 383 -20.91 -24.37 -34.17
N LEU A 384 -21.91 -24.57 -35.03
CA LEU A 384 -23.30 -24.28 -34.71
C LEU A 384 -23.96 -25.49 -34.00
N PRO A 385 -24.93 -25.26 -33.10
CA PRO A 385 -25.75 -26.36 -32.60
C PRO A 385 -26.46 -27.01 -33.79
N LYS A 386 -26.31 -28.34 -33.93
CA LYS A 386 -27.14 -29.12 -34.86
C LYS A 386 -28.59 -28.83 -34.45
N THR A 387 -29.35 -28.19 -35.33
CA THR A 387 -30.79 -28.07 -35.14
C THR A 387 -31.36 -29.48 -34.95
N PRO A 388 -32.25 -29.68 -33.96
CA PRO A 388 -32.80 -30.98 -33.65
C PRO A 388 -33.50 -31.62 -34.85
#